data_AF-A0A7C1IIP0-F1
#
_entry.id   AF-A0A7C1IIP0-F1
#
_cell.length_a   1.000
_cell.length_b   1.000
_cell.length_c   1.000
_cell.angle_alpha   90.00
_cell.angle_beta   90.00
_cell.angle_gamma   90.00
#
_symmetry.space_group_name_H-M   'P 1'
#
loop_
_entity.id
_entity.type
_entity.pdbx_description
1 polymer ?
#
loop_
_entity_poly.entity_id
_entity_poly.type
_entity_poly.pdbx_seq_one_letter_code
_entity_poly.pdbx_strand_id
1 'polypeptide(L)' 'DIFACGDRCVVRWLYRWVEQDGKRGHVRGVDVFRVRDGKVAEKLSYVKG' A
#
# COMPACT_ATOMS: atom_id res chain seq x y z
N ASP A 1 5.41 -6.37 4.16
CA ASP A 1 5.43 -7.73 3.57
C ASP A 1 5.10 -7.59 2.10
N ILE A 2 5.85 -8.28 1.23
CA ILE A 2 5.80 -8.08 -0.24
C ILE A 2 5.90 -9.44 -0.92
N PHE A 3 5.02 -9.68 -1.89
CA PHE A 3 5.04 -10.87 -2.73
C PHE A 3 4.72 -10.51 -4.18
N ALA A 4 5.37 -11.18 -5.13
CA ALA A 4 5.14 -10.99 -6.55
C ALA A 4 4.89 -12.33 -7.26
N CYS A 5 3.97 -12.33 -8.23
CA CYS A 5 3.67 -13.47 -9.08
C CYS A 5 3.15 -12.98 -10.43
N GLY A 6 3.78 -13.41 -11.52
CA GLY A 6 3.47 -12.91 -12.86
C GLY A 6 3.69 -11.40 -12.96
N ASP A 7 2.72 -10.69 -13.56
CA ASP A 7 2.74 -9.24 -13.69
C ASP A 7 2.15 -8.50 -12.48
N ARG A 8 1.90 -9.21 -11.36
CA ARG A 8 1.33 -8.64 -10.14
C ARG A 8 2.29 -8.65 -8.96
N CYS A 9 2.17 -7.62 -8.13
CA CYS A 9 2.84 -7.49 -6.84
C CYS A 9 1.84 -7.05 -5.78
N VAL A 10 1.94 -7.63 -4.58
CA VAL A 10 1.12 -7.28 -3.42
C VAL A 10 2.02 -6.80 -2.30
N VAL A 11 1.66 -5.66 -1.70
CA VAL A 11 2.40 -5.06 -0.59
C VAL A 11 1.45 -4.80 0.57
N ARG A 12 1.74 -5.39 1.74
CA ARG A 12 1.07 -5.03 3.00
C ARG A 12 1.87 -3.95 3.73
N TRP A 13 1.18 -2.90 4.14
CA TRP A 13 1.79 -1.71 4.75
C TRP A 13 0.98 -1.17 5.95
N LEU A 14 1.63 -0.32 6.74
CA LEU A 14 1.05 0.40 7.88
C LEU A 14 1.56 1.83 7.87
N TYR A 15 0.65 2.79 7.71
CA TYR A 15 0.95 4.21 7.78
C TYR A 15 0.53 4.74 9.15
N ARG A 16 1.41 5.52 9.77
CA ARG A 16 1.19 6.16 11.08
C ARG A 16 1.47 7.64 10.93
N TRP A 17 0.66 8.47 11.58
CA TRP A 17 0.85 9.91 11.59
C TRP A 17 0.51 10.51 12.95
N VAL A 18 0.89 11.77 13.12
CA VAL A 18 0.53 12.61 14.26
C VAL A 18 -0.14 13.86 13.69
N GLU A 19 -1.35 14.14 14.13
CA GLU A 19 -2.12 15.34 13.78
C GLU A 19 -1.48 16.59 14.41
N GLN A 20 -1.89 17.78 13.96
CA GLN A 20 -1.41 19.04 14.55
C GLN A 20 -1.70 19.16 16.06
N ASP A 21 -2.80 18.58 16.54
CA ASP A 21 -3.18 18.58 17.97
C ASP A 21 -2.46 17.49 18.79
N GLY A 22 -1.52 16.77 18.19
CA GLY A 22 -0.75 15.70 18.83
C GLY A 22 -1.45 14.33 18.85
N LYS A 23 -2.67 14.21 18.31
CA LYS A 23 -3.34 12.90 18.22
C LYS A 23 -2.61 11.98 17.25
N ARG A 24 -2.51 10.71 17.61
CA ARG A 24 -1.87 9.67 16.79
C ARG A 24 -2.92 8.94 15.96
N GLY A 25 -2.71 8.89 14.65
CA GLY A 25 -3.52 8.13 13.71
C GLY A 25 -2.75 6.97 13.09
N HIS A 26 -3.48 5.97 12.60
CA HIS A 26 -2.89 4.92 11.78
C HIS A 26 -3.93 4.35 10.81
N VAL A 27 -3.44 3.84 9.68
CA VAL A 27 -4.21 3.06 8.73
C VAL A 27 -3.32 1.94 8.20
N ARG A 28 -3.87 0.73 8.12
CA ARG A 28 -3.21 -0.41 7.50
C ARG A 28 -3.82 -0.64 6.13
N GLY A 29 -3.02 -1.13 5.21
CA GLY A 29 -3.50 -1.39 3.86
C GLY A 29 -2.74 -2.47 3.12
N VAL A 30 -3.34 -2.83 2.01
CA VAL A 30 -2.75 -3.68 0.99
C VAL A 30 -2.84 -2.95 -0.33
N ASP A 31 -1.71 -2.85 -1.01
CA ASP A 31 -1.65 -2.40 -2.39
C ASP A 31 -1.49 -3.61 -3.31
N VAL A 32 -2.31 -3.66 -4.37
CA VAL A 32 -2.19 -4.62 -5.46
C VAL A 32 -1.74 -3.86 -6.70
N PHE A 33 -0.56 -4.17 -7.18
CA PHE A 33 0.05 -3.57 -8.37
C PHE A 33 -0.05 -4.50 -9.57
N ARG A 34 -0.14 -3.90 -10.75
CA ARG A 34 0.27 -4.52 -12.01
C ARG A 34 1.52 -3.84 -12.52
N VAL A 35 2.55 -4.59 -12.89
CA VAL A 35 3.83 -4.10 -13.40
C VAL A 35 4.02 -4.59 -14.83
N ARG A 36 4.22 -3.68 -15.77
CA ARG A 36 4.48 -3.97 -17.19
C ARG A 36 5.64 -3.12 -17.67
N ASP A 37 6.54 -3.71 -18.45
CA ASP A 37 7.73 -3.03 -18.99
C ASP A 37 8.55 -2.30 -17.91
N GLY A 38 8.66 -2.92 -16.72
CA GLY A 38 9.37 -2.35 -15.56
C GLY A 38 8.67 -1.16 -14.89
N LYS A 39 7.44 -0.82 -15.29
CA LYS A 39 6.66 0.30 -14.76
C LYS A 39 5.39 -0.16 -14.06
N VAL A 40 4.91 0.63 -13.11
CA VAL A 40 3.58 0.42 -12.52
C VAL A 40 2.52 0.79 -13.54
N ALA A 41 1.74 -0.19 -13.98
CA ALA A 41 0.65 -0.01 -14.93
C ALA A 41 -0.70 0.20 -14.21
N GLU A 42 -0.86 -0.33 -12.99
CA GLU A 42 -2.07 -0.22 -12.17
C GLU A 42 -1.68 -0.28 -10.69
N LYS A 43 -2.40 0.47 -9.86
CA LYS A 43 -2.31 0.39 -8.40
C LYS A 43 -3.72 0.48 -7.80
N LEU A 44 -4.13 -0.56 -7.07
CA LEU A 44 -5.34 -0.56 -6.26
C LEU A 44 -4.94 -0.60 -4.79
N SER A 45 -5.50 0.29 -3.98
CA SER A 45 -5.22 0.37 -2.54
C SER A 45 -6.47 0.07 -1.74
N TYR A 46 -6.37 -0.91 -0.84
CA TYR A 46 -7.42 -1.28 0.10
C TYR A 46 -6.95 -0.98 1.50
N VAL A 47 -7.71 -0.14 2.21
CA VAL A 47 -7.31 0.38 3.51
C VAL A 47 -8.31 0.03 4.60
N LYS A 48 -7.80 -0.12 5.82
CA LYS A 48 -8.59 -0.25 7.05
C LYS A 48 -7.90 0.54 8.16
N GLY A 49 -8.61 1.49 8.75
CA GLY A 49 -8.15 2.34 9.84
C GLY A 49 -9.31 3.18 10.33
#